data_AF-A0A2C9L9Z6-F1
#
_entry.id   AF-A0A2C9L9Z6-F1
#
_cell.length_a   1.000
_cell.length_b   1.000
_cell.length_c   1.000
_cell.angle_alpha   90.00
_cell.angle_beta   90.00
_cell.angle_gamma   90.00
#
_symmetry.space_group_name_H-M   'P 1'
#
loop_
_entity.id
_entity.type
_entity.pdbx_description
1 polymer ?
#
loop_
_entity_poly.entity_id
_entity_poly.type
_entity_poly.pdbx_seq_one_letter_code
_entity_poly.pdbx_strand_id
1 'polypeptide(L)'
;MVQFAESLDSEIRNNWCQNWDRIGTDWIGSTMARLKLLYELEFGELKQELRERGLKACGNKETLQARIREDILEEKEDPDTYLFEVEPDLLEQITSSMHQQITSTSIMQEQMAAMQGQMAAMQEEITRSKQEQMSAVREEVRATSTMLNMLNEQICSGLEQMYTSVKDVTRPMLRNSEDVVETPCCQSDLNDGGAAPSFNDELQPIQSFEETGRNQCSADEDCALNENEKQKETDEETRK
;
A
#
# COMPACT_ATOMS: atom_id res chain seq x y z
N MET A 1 -11.59 -10.03 19.09
CA MET A 1 -12.00 -9.28 17.88
C MET A 1 -10.98 -9.36 16.73
N VAL A 2 -9.83 -10.04 16.86
CA VAL A 2 -8.84 -10.19 15.77
C VAL A 2 -9.09 -11.43 14.90
N GLN A 3 -9.82 -12.44 15.40
CA GLN A 3 -10.08 -13.70 14.69
C GLN A 3 -11.15 -13.64 13.58
N PHE A 4 -11.80 -12.49 13.35
CA PHE A 4 -12.81 -12.35 12.30
C PHE A 4 -12.26 -11.79 10.98
N ALA A 5 -11.03 -11.26 10.96
CA ALA A 5 -10.44 -10.65 9.77
C ALA A 5 -9.80 -11.68 8.81
N GLU A 6 -9.26 -12.80 9.34
CA GLU A 6 -8.56 -13.80 8.50
C GLU A 6 -9.51 -14.70 7.70
N SER A 7 -10.80 -14.77 8.07
CA SER A 7 -11.75 -15.68 7.42
C SER A 7 -12.32 -15.13 6.10
N LEU A 8 -12.34 -13.81 5.90
CA LEU A 8 -12.94 -13.19 4.70
C LEU A 8 -11.96 -13.15 3.51
N ASP A 9 -10.64 -13.14 3.76
CA ASP A 9 -9.61 -13.08 2.72
C ASP A 9 -9.35 -14.42 2.00
N SER A 10 -9.86 -15.52 2.54
CA SER A 10 -9.77 -16.87 1.96
C SER A 10 -10.87 -17.11 0.91
N GLU A 11 -12.10 -16.64 1.20
CA GLU A 11 -13.27 -16.88 0.33
C GLU A 11 -13.24 -16.04 -0.95
N ILE A 12 -12.68 -14.82 -0.90
CA ILE A 12 -12.58 -13.94 -2.08
C ILE A 12 -11.51 -14.45 -3.07
N ARG A 13 -10.39 -14.99 -2.56
CA ARG A 13 -9.31 -15.53 -3.41
C ARG A 13 -9.73 -16.77 -4.21
N ASN A 14 -10.53 -17.64 -3.61
CA ASN A 14 -10.93 -18.90 -4.26
C ASN A 14 -11.97 -18.71 -5.37
N ASN A 15 -12.74 -17.61 -5.36
CA ASN A 15 -13.78 -17.36 -6.35
C ASN A 15 -13.22 -16.74 -7.66
N TRP A 16 -12.04 -16.11 -7.61
CA TRP A 16 -11.40 -15.55 -8.80
C TRP A 16 -10.74 -16.61 -9.69
N CYS A 17 -10.18 -17.68 -9.13
CA CYS A 17 -9.51 -18.71 -9.94
C CYS A 17 -10.48 -19.60 -10.73
N GLN A 18 -11.71 -19.83 -10.26
CA GLN A 18 -12.65 -20.74 -10.94
C GLN A 18 -13.38 -20.12 -12.15
N ASN A 19 -13.29 -18.80 -12.35
CA ASN A 19 -14.05 -18.13 -13.41
C ASN A 19 -13.26 -17.96 -14.73
N TRP A 20 -11.93 -18.16 -14.71
CA TRP A 20 -11.09 -18.00 -15.91
C TRP A 20 -11.09 -19.23 -16.83
N ASP A 21 -11.30 -20.44 -16.30
CA ASP A 21 -11.28 -21.67 -17.12
C ASP A 21 -12.54 -21.89 -17.98
N ARG A 22 -13.59 -21.08 -17.79
CA ARG A 22 -14.88 -21.24 -18.47
C ARG A 22 -15.11 -20.26 -19.62
N ILE A 23 -14.17 -19.34 -19.87
CA ILE A 23 -14.23 -18.36 -20.95
C ILE A 23 -13.22 -18.74 -22.04
N GLY A 24 -13.68 -19.52 -23.02
CA GLY A 24 -13.44 -19.18 -24.43
C GLY A 24 -12.21 -19.75 -25.12
N THR A 25 -12.21 -21.04 -25.46
CA THR A 25 -11.44 -21.54 -26.61
C THR A 25 -12.24 -21.57 -27.92
N ASP A 26 -13.56 -21.39 -27.86
CA ASP A 26 -14.43 -21.60 -29.03
C ASP A 26 -14.66 -20.34 -29.89
N TRP A 27 -14.06 -19.20 -29.54
CA TRP A 27 -14.23 -17.90 -30.24
C TRP A 27 -12.98 -17.43 -31.03
N ILE A 28 -11.90 -18.20 -31.08
CA ILE A 28 -10.64 -17.79 -31.75
C ILE A 28 -10.68 -17.99 -33.28
N GLY A 29 -11.68 -18.68 -33.83
CA GLY A 29 -11.66 -19.13 -35.24
C GLY A 29 -12.40 -18.28 -36.28
N SER A 30 -12.88 -17.08 -35.98
CA SER A 30 -13.56 -16.25 -36.97
C SER A 30 -13.27 -14.76 -36.74
N THR A 31 -12.00 -14.39 -36.91
CA THR A 31 -11.68 -13.01 -37.28
C THR A 31 -12.51 -12.70 -38.52
N MET A 32 -13.38 -11.69 -38.46
CA MET A 32 -14.22 -11.32 -39.59
C MET A 32 -13.31 -10.88 -40.74
N ALA A 33 -13.01 -11.80 -41.66
CA ALA A 33 -12.29 -11.49 -42.88
C ALA A 33 -13.04 -10.33 -43.58
N ARG A 34 -12.30 -9.25 -43.86
CA ARG A 34 -12.90 -8.11 -44.54
C ARG A 34 -12.85 -8.38 -46.03
N LEU A 35 -14.03 -8.54 -46.61
CA LEU A 35 -14.18 -8.61 -48.06
C LEU A 35 -13.95 -7.21 -48.65
N LYS A 36 -12.95 -7.09 -49.52
CA LYS A 36 -12.63 -5.84 -50.22
C LYS A 36 -12.62 -6.05 -51.73
N LEU A 37 -12.96 -5.00 -52.47
CA LEU A 37 -12.75 -4.96 -53.91
C LEU A 37 -11.29 -4.61 -54.24
N LEU A 38 -10.82 -4.96 -55.44
CA LEU A 38 -9.43 -4.76 -55.86
C LEU A 38 -8.92 -3.31 -55.71
N TYR A 39 -9.79 -2.33 -55.97
CA TYR A 39 -9.43 -0.92 -55.86
C TYR A 39 -9.32 -0.44 -54.40
N GLU A 40 -9.94 -1.16 -53.47
CA GLU A 40 -9.96 -0.87 -52.02
C GLU A 40 -8.75 -1.49 -51.29
N LEU A 41 -8.08 -2.47 -51.92
CA LEU A 41 -6.89 -3.08 -51.35
C LEU A 41 -5.77 -2.06 -51.15
N GLU A 42 -5.12 -2.16 -49.98
CA GLU A 42 -3.94 -1.40 -49.64
C GLU A 42 -2.66 -2.00 -50.26
N PHE A 43 -1.57 -1.24 -50.25
CA PHE A 43 -0.32 -1.68 -50.90
C PHE A 43 0.27 -2.94 -50.25
N GLY A 44 0.13 -3.11 -48.94
CA GLY A 44 0.54 -4.32 -48.22
C GLY A 44 -0.29 -5.54 -48.63
N GLU A 45 -1.61 -5.37 -48.68
CA GLU A 45 -2.60 -6.39 -49.07
C GLU A 45 -2.38 -6.84 -50.52
N LEU A 46 -2.19 -5.90 -51.45
CA LEU A 46 -1.88 -6.20 -52.85
C LEU A 46 -0.59 -7.04 -53.01
N LYS A 47 0.44 -6.72 -52.22
CA LYS A 47 1.69 -7.50 -52.24
C LYS A 47 1.50 -8.88 -51.62
N GLN A 48 0.64 -9.00 -50.61
CA GLN A 48 0.32 -10.28 -49.99
C GLN A 48 -0.42 -11.18 -50.97
N GLU A 49 -1.49 -10.69 -51.58
CA GLU A 49 -2.27 -11.40 -52.59
C GLU A 49 -1.37 -11.90 -53.75
N LEU A 50 -0.48 -11.04 -54.25
CA LEU A 50 0.47 -11.44 -55.29
C LEU A 50 1.43 -12.56 -54.83
N ARG A 51 1.86 -12.56 -53.57
CA ARG A 51 2.71 -13.65 -53.04
C ARG A 51 1.93 -14.95 -52.91
N GLU A 52 0.68 -14.88 -52.47
CA GLU A 52 -0.21 -16.04 -52.33
C GLU A 52 -0.50 -16.69 -53.69
N ARG A 53 -0.66 -15.87 -54.75
CA ARG A 53 -0.79 -16.32 -56.14
C ARG A 53 0.53 -16.72 -56.81
N GLY A 54 1.67 -16.60 -56.13
CA GLY A 54 2.98 -16.91 -56.70
C GLY A 54 3.49 -15.92 -57.77
N LEU A 55 2.91 -14.72 -57.82
CA LEU A 55 3.24 -13.64 -58.74
C LEU A 55 4.31 -12.69 -58.15
N LYS A 56 4.93 -11.90 -59.02
CA LYS A 56 5.98 -10.95 -58.62
C LYS A 56 5.39 -9.75 -57.85
N ALA A 57 5.72 -9.59 -56.57
CA ALA A 57 5.20 -8.53 -55.69
C ALA A 57 6.00 -7.19 -55.72
N CYS A 58 6.59 -6.80 -56.85
CA CYS A 58 7.38 -5.56 -56.98
C CYS A 58 6.73 -4.51 -57.90
N GLY A 59 6.80 -3.23 -57.53
CA GLY A 59 6.25 -2.11 -58.31
C GLY A 59 5.46 -1.13 -57.45
N ASN A 60 4.84 -0.14 -58.09
CA ASN A 60 3.87 0.76 -57.47
C ASN A 60 2.47 0.10 -57.41
N LYS A 61 1.53 0.72 -56.68
CA LYS A 61 0.19 0.19 -56.43
C LYS A 61 -0.54 -0.18 -57.73
N GLU A 62 -0.47 0.68 -58.73
CA GLU A 62 -1.15 0.50 -60.03
C GLU A 62 -0.61 -0.71 -60.78
N THR A 63 0.71 -0.92 -60.74
CA THR A 63 1.34 -2.10 -61.38
C THR A 63 0.94 -3.39 -60.67
N LEU A 64 0.82 -3.38 -59.34
CA LEU A 64 0.37 -4.56 -58.59
C LEU A 64 -1.10 -4.87 -58.89
N GLN A 65 -1.97 -3.86 -58.89
CA GLN A 65 -3.39 -4.02 -59.26
C GLN A 65 -3.54 -4.52 -60.70
N ALA A 66 -2.78 -3.98 -61.66
CA ALA A 66 -2.84 -4.42 -63.05
C ALA A 66 -2.48 -5.90 -63.22
N ARG A 67 -1.46 -6.39 -62.49
CA ARG A 67 -1.10 -7.82 -62.51
C ARG A 67 -2.19 -8.71 -61.92
N ILE A 68 -2.79 -8.30 -60.81
CA ILE A 68 -3.90 -9.05 -60.21
C ILE A 68 -5.10 -9.07 -61.17
N ARG A 69 -5.41 -7.96 -61.85
CA ARG A 69 -6.46 -7.94 -62.89
C ARG A 69 -6.19 -8.90 -64.03
N GLU A 70 -4.95 -8.94 -64.52
CA GLU A 70 -4.55 -9.83 -65.61
C GLU A 70 -4.73 -11.30 -65.23
N ASP A 71 -4.32 -11.66 -64.01
CA ASP A 71 -4.44 -13.01 -63.45
C ASP A 71 -5.91 -13.46 -63.29
N ILE A 72 -6.78 -12.60 -62.73
CA ILE A 72 -8.22 -12.89 -62.58
C ILE A 72 -8.91 -13.05 -63.95
N LEU A 73 -8.50 -12.24 -64.94
CA LEU A 73 -9.03 -12.36 -66.29
C LEU A 73 -8.59 -13.67 -66.97
N GLU A 74 -7.40 -14.20 -66.64
CA GLU A 74 -6.95 -15.51 -67.10
C GLU A 74 -7.83 -16.64 -66.53
N GLU A 75 -8.33 -16.48 -65.31
CA GLU A 75 -9.30 -17.37 -64.65
C GLU A 75 -10.74 -17.22 -65.18
N LYS A 76 -10.98 -16.26 -66.09
CA LYS A 76 -12.29 -15.91 -66.68
C LYS A 76 -13.28 -15.31 -65.69
N GLU A 77 -12.79 -14.66 -64.64
CA GLU A 77 -13.61 -13.94 -63.67
C GLU A 77 -13.58 -12.42 -63.92
N ASP A 78 -14.56 -11.68 -63.41
CA ASP A 78 -14.63 -10.22 -63.56
C ASP A 78 -13.91 -9.54 -62.37
N PRO A 79 -12.78 -8.85 -62.62
CA PRO A 79 -11.97 -8.25 -61.56
C PRO A 79 -12.68 -7.13 -60.79
N ASP A 80 -13.76 -6.55 -61.33
CA ASP A 80 -14.55 -5.52 -60.65
C ASP A 80 -15.63 -6.12 -59.73
N THR A 81 -15.90 -7.43 -59.83
CA THR A 81 -16.83 -8.16 -58.95
C THR A 81 -16.14 -9.11 -57.98
N TYR A 82 -14.85 -9.38 -58.18
CA TYR A 82 -14.06 -10.26 -57.32
C TYR A 82 -13.84 -9.65 -55.93
N LEU A 83 -14.16 -10.42 -54.89
CA LEU A 83 -13.99 -10.03 -53.49
C LEU A 83 -12.79 -10.75 -52.89
N PHE A 84 -11.86 -9.99 -52.34
CA PHE A 84 -10.68 -10.52 -51.67
C PHE A 84 -10.95 -10.67 -50.18
N GLU A 85 -10.64 -11.83 -49.63
CA GLU A 85 -10.62 -12.08 -48.19
C GLU A 85 -9.33 -11.51 -47.60
N VAL A 86 -9.40 -10.29 -47.06
CA VAL A 86 -8.27 -9.72 -46.35
C VAL A 86 -8.25 -10.27 -44.92
N GLU A 87 -7.31 -11.16 -44.66
CA GLU A 87 -7.00 -11.58 -43.30
C GLU A 87 -6.34 -10.40 -42.56
N PRO A 88 -6.86 -9.99 -41.38
CA PRO A 88 -6.21 -8.95 -40.61
C PRO A 88 -4.80 -9.38 -40.26
N ASP A 89 -3.82 -8.47 -40.33
CA ASP A 89 -2.45 -8.76 -39.92
C ASP A 89 -2.45 -9.12 -38.43
N LEU A 90 -2.44 -10.42 -38.14
CA LEU A 90 -2.46 -10.97 -36.78
C LEU A 90 -1.27 -10.43 -35.98
N LEU A 91 -0.14 -10.14 -36.64
CA LEU A 91 1.04 -9.59 -35.97
C LEU A 91 0.80 -8.15 -35.53
N GLU A 92 0.21 -7.31 -36.39
CA GLU A 92 -0.17 -5.94 -36.03
C GLU A 92 -1.23 -5.94 -34.92
N GLN A 93 -2.19 -6.85 -34.98
CA GLN A 93 -3.22 -6.98 -33.94
C GLN A 93 -2.62 -7.42 -32.59
N ILE A 94 -1.73 -8.40 -32.58
CA ILE A 94 -1.05 -8.87 -31.36
C ILE A 94 -0.18 -7.76 -30.78
N THR A 95 0.60 -7.07 -31.62
CA THR A 95 1.48 -5.98 -31.15
C THR A 95 0.67 -4.81 -30.60
N SER A 96 -0.42 -4.42 -31.27
CA SER A 96 -1.35 -3.39 -30.79
C SER A 96 -2.00 -3.80 -29.46
N SER A 97 -2.49 -5.04 -29.37
CA SER A 97 -3.10 -5.59 -28.15
C SER A 97 -2.11 -5.63 -26.98
N MET A 98 -0.90 -6.15 -27.20
CA MET A 98 0.17 -6.17 -26.19
C MET A 98 0.53 -4.75 -25.75
N HIS A 99 0.66 -3.81 -26.69
CA HIS A 99 0.98 -2.43 -26.36
C HIS A 99 -0.14 -1.77 -25.52
N GLN A 100 -1.40 -2.01 -25.88
CA GLN A 100 -2.55 -1.54 -25.11
C GLN A 100 -2.58 -2.14 -23.71
N GLN A 101 -2.25 -3.43 -23.58
CA GLN A 101 -2.18 -4.11 -22.28
C GLN A 101 -1.05 -3.57 -21.40
N ILE A 102 0.15 -3.34 -21.97
CA ILE A 102 1.27 -2.72 -21.26
C ILE A 102 0.90 -1.32 -20.79
N THR A 103 0.28 -0.53 -21.66
CA THR A 103 -0.15 0.84 -21.34
C THR A 103 -1.19 0.85 -20.22
N SER A 104 -2.21 -0.02 -20.30
CA SER A 104 -3.24 -0.16 -19.26
C SER A 104 -2.62 -0.57 -17.92
N THR A 105 -1.70 -1.54 -17.94
CA THR A 105 -1.02 -2.03 -16.73
C THR A 105 -0.17 -0.93 -16.09
N SER A 106 0.56 -0.16 -16.88
CA SER A 106 1.36 0.97 -16.40
C SER A 106 0.50 2.04 -15.73
N ILE A 107 -0.64 2.39 -16.33
CA ILE A 107 -1.57 3.39 -15.77
C ILE A 107 -2.13 2.89 -14.44
N MET A 108 -2.54 1.62 -14.37
CA MET A 108 -3.04 1.02 -13.13
C MET A 108 -1.98 0.99 -12.03
N GLN A 109 -0.72 0.67 -12.38
CA GLN A 109 0.38 0.65 -11.42
C GLN A 109 0.66 2.05 -10.85
N GLU A 110 0.64 3.08 -11.68
CA GLU A 110 0.81 4.47 -11.25
C GLU A 110 -0.33 4.92 -10.33
N GLN A 111 -1.59 4.56 -10.65
CA GLN A 111 -2.73 4.85 -9.79
C GLN A 111 -2.63 4.17 -8.42
N MET A 112 -2.20 2.89 -8.37
CA MET A 112 -2.00 2.19 -7.10
C MET A 112 -0.89 2.84 -6.27
N ALA A 113 0.23 3.25 -6.89
CA ALA A 113 1.30 3.95 -6.20
C ALA A 113 0.84 5.30 -5.63
N ALA A 114 0.06 6.07 -6.40
CA ALA A 114 -0.51 7.34 -5.95
C ALA A 114 -1.48 7.14 -4.76
N MET A 115 -2.36 6.14 -4.83
CA MET A 115 -3.28 5.81 -3.74
C MET A 115 -2.54 5.34 -2.48
N GLN A 116 -1.48 4.55 -2.64
CA GLN A 116 -0.63 4.13 -1.52
C GLN A 116 0.07 5.34 -0.87
N GLY A 117 0.54 6.30 -1.66
CA GLY A 117 1.10 7.56 -1.16
C GLY A 117 0.08 8.40 -0.38
N GLN A 118 -1.16 8.49 -0.86
CA GLN A 118 -2.24 9.19 -0.14
C GLN A 118 -2.58 8.53 1.20
N MET A 119 -2.65 7.19 1.23
CA MET A 119 -2.87 6.46 2.48
C MET A 119 -1.74 6.68 3.49
N ALA A 120 -0.48 6.69 3.04
CA ALA A 120 0.67 6.97 3.90
C ALA A 120 0.62 8.39 4.49
N ALA A 121 0.32 9.40 3.67
CA ALA A 121 0.18 10.79 4.11
C ALA A 121 -0.96 10.97 5.11
N MET A 122 -2.12 10.34 4.86
CA MET A 122 -3.26 10.36 5.78
C MET A 122 -2.91 9.69 7.12
N GLN A 123 -2.18 8.57 7.08
CA GLN A 123 -1.71 7.89 8.29
C GLN A 123 -0.74 8.76 9.10
N GLU A 124 0.16 9.49 8.43
CA GLU A 124 1.06 10.45 9.08
C GLU A 124 0.28 11.59 9.74
N GLU A 125 -0.74 12.14 9.06
CA GLU A 125 -1.58 13.20 9.63
C GLU A 125 -2.36 12.74 10.86
N ILE A 126 -2.91 11.51 10.84
CA ILE A 126 -3.61 10.93 12.00
C ILE A 126 -2.66 10.75 13.18
N THR A 127 -1.45 10.21 12.94
CA THR A 127 -0.47 9.99 14.02
C THR A 127 0.03 11.31 14.59
N ARG A 128 0.28 12.32 13.74
CA ARG A 128 0.63 13.68 14.14
C ARG A 128 -0.48 14.34 14.96
N SER A 129 -1.71 14.33 14.47
CA SER A 129 -2.87 14.91 15.17
C SER A 129 -3.08 14.27 16.54
N LYS A 130 -2.97 12.94 16.63
CA LYS A 130 -3.03 12.21 17.90
C LYS A 130 -1.92 12.64 18.87
N GLN A 131 -0.69 12.81 18.38
CA GLN A 131 0.44 13.24 19.19
C GLN A 131 0.25 14.67 19.72
N GLU A 132 -0.23 15.58 18.88
CA GLU A 132 -0.53 16.97 19.27
C GLU A 132 -1.63 17.02 20.34
N GLN A 133 -2.72 16.25 20.18
CA GLN A 133 -3.78 16.15 21.19
C GLN A 133 -3.27 15.59 22.53
N MET A 134 -2.46 14.53 22.49
CA MET A 134 -1.85 13.94 23.69
C MET A 134 -0.93 14.92 24.42
N SER A 135 -0.17 15.73 23.67
CA SER A 135 0.68 16.77 24.23
C SER A 135 -0.16 17.84 24.93
N ALA A 136 -1.22 18.33 24.29
CA ALA A 136 -2.12 19.33 24.87
C ALA A 136 -2.79 18.83 26.17
N VAL A 137 -3.30 17.60 26.17
CA VAL A 137 -3.91 16.99 27.37
C VAL A 137 -2.88 16.84 28.49
N ARG A 138 -1.64 16.44 28.18
CA ARG A 138 -0.57 16.33 29.19
C ARG A 138 -0.26 17.68 29.84
N GLU A 139 -0.23 18.75 29.05
CA GLU A 139 0.00 20.11 29.57
C GLU A 139 -1.15 20.59 30.46
N GLU A 140 -2.40 20.26 30.11
CA GLU A 140 -3.57 20.56 30.94
C GLU A 140 -3.56 19.77 32.27
N VAL A 141 -3.21 18.48 32.22
CA VAL A 141 -3.01 17.64 33.42
C VAL A 141 -1.90 18.20 34.31
N ARG A 142 -0.79 18.66 33.72
CA ARG A 142 0.31 19.29 34.45
C ARG A 142 -0.14 20.59 35.14
N ALA A 143 -0.89 21.44 34.45
CA ALA A 143 -1.39 22.70 35.00
C ALA A 143 -2.41 22.49 36.13
N THR A 144 -3.31 21.51 35.99
CA THR A 144 -4.27 21.16 37.06
C THR A 144 -3.57 20.56 38.27
N SER A 145 -2.55 19.73 38.06
CA SER A 145 -1.72 19.19 39.13
C SER A 145 -0.99 20.28 39.93
N THR A 146 -0.40 21.28 39.26
CA THR A 146 0.27 22.39 39.97
C THR A 146 -0.72 23.23 40.77
N MET A 147 -1.93 23.47 40.24
CA MET A 147 -2.99 24.17 40.98
C MET A 147 -3.44 23.41 42.23
N LEU A 148 -3.60 22.09 42.14
CA LEU A 148 -3.95 21.25 43.30
C LEU A 148 -2.87 21.28 44.38
N ASN A 149 -1.59 21.25 44.00
CA ASN A 149 -0.49 21.34 44.96
C ASN A 149 -0.48 22.70 45.69
N MET A 150 -0.66 23.81 44.96
CA MET A 150 -0.75 25.14 45.58
C MET A 150 -1.95 25.25 46.54
N LEU A 151 -3.10 24.70 46.17
CA LEU A 151 -4.28 24.68 47.04
C LEU A 151 -4.02 23.86 48.30
N ASN A 152 -3.36 22.71 48.17
CA ASN A 152 -3.02 21.85 49.31
C ASN A 152 -2.06 22.57 50.27
N GLU A 153 -1.03 23.25 49.75
CA GLU A 153 -0.11 24.08 50.56
C GLU A 153 -0.85 25.22 51.28
N GLN A 154 -1.79 25.89 50.61
CA GLN A 154 -2.63 26.91 51.24
C GLN A 154 -3.48 26.35 52.38
N ILE A 155 -4.11 25.20 52.20
CA ILE A 155 -4.89 24.53 53.25
C ILE A 155 -4.01 24.17 54.45
N CYS A 156 -2.85 23.55 54.22
CA CYS A 156 -1.91 23.20 55.29
C CYS A 156 -1.47 24.43 56.09
N SER A 157 -1.05 25.50 55.40
CA SER A 157 -0.64 26.74 56.07
C SER A 157 -1.78 27.40 56.85
N GLY A 158 -3.01 27.38 56.34
CA GLY A 158 -4.19 27.92 57.02
C GLY A 158 -4.55 27.13 58.29
N LEU A 159 -4.43 25.79 58.25
CA LEU A 159 -4.65 24.93 59.41
C LEU A 159 -3.59 25.16 60.50
N GLU A 160 -2.32 25.33 60.13
CA GLU A 160 -1.25 25.66 61.08
C GLU A 160 -1.47 27.01 61.76
N GLN A 161 -1.88 28.03 61.01
CA GLN A 161 -2.23 29.35 61.56
C GLN A 161 -3.42 29.27 62.52
N MET A 162 -4.45 28.51 62.16
CA MET A 162 -5.62 28.30 63.01
C MET A 162 -5.24 27.58 64.31
N TYR A 163 -4.44 26.51 64.20
CA TYR A 163 -3.96 25.75 65.34
C TYR A 163 -3.13 26.60 66.30
N THR A 164 -2.17 27.39 65.79
CA THR A 164 -1.35 28.29 66.61
C THR A 164 -2.20 29.38 67.28
N SER A 165 -3.13 29.98 66.54
CA SER A 165 -4.08 30.97 67.10
C SER A 165 -4.93 30.39 68.24
N VAL A 166 -5.50 29.19 68.05
CA VAL A 166 -6.30 28.52 69.09
C VAL A 166 -5.43 28.17 70.30
N LYS A 167 -4.22 27.65 70.06
CA LYS A 167 -3.27 27.31 71.12
C LYS A 167 -2.91 28.52 71.97
N ASP A 168 -2.65 29.67 71.34
CA ASP A 168 -2.29 30.90 72.06
C ASP A 168 -3.46 31.46 72.87
N VAL A 169 -4.69 31.36 72.38
CA VAL A 169 -5.91 31.73 73.13
C VAL A 169 -6.16 30.79 74.32
N THR A 170 -5.93 29.48 74.15
CA THR A 170 -6.26 28.47 75.16
C THR A 170 -5.18 28.35 76.25
N ARG A 171 -3.90 28.59 75.91
CA ARG A 171 -2.75 28.50 76.81
C ARG A 171 -2.91 29.23 78.16
N PRO A 172 -3.32 30.51 78.24
CA PRO A 172 -3.47 31.20 79.54
C PRO A 172 -4.60 30.64 80.40
N MET A 173 -5.63 30.04 79.79
CA MET A 173 -6.74 29.43 80.53
C MET A 173 -6.33 28.13 81.22
N LEU A 174 -5.44 27.36 80.59
CA LEU A 174 -4.92 26.10 81.14
C LEU A 174 -3.79 26.30 82.16
N ARG A 175 -3.17 27.49 82.19
CA ARG A 175 -2.05 27.82 83.08
C ARG A 175 -2.39 27.85 84.57
N ASN A 176 -3.69 27.87 84.93
CA ASN A 176 -4.15 27.82 86.33
C ASN A 176 -4.42 26.39 86.83
N SER A 177 -4.19 25.37 85.99
CA SER A 177 -4.44 23.94 86.32
C SER A 177 -3.21 23.04 86.27
N GLU A 178 -2.00 23.59 86.09
CA GLU A 178 -0.76 22.84 85.85
C GLU A 178 0.01 22.38 87.12
N ASP A 179 -0.57 22.44 88.32
CA ASP A 179 0.00 21.77 89.52
C ASP A 179 -0.31 20.26 89.59
N VAL A 180 -0.90 19.67 88.54
CA VAL A 180 -1.17 18.22 88.48
C VAL A 180 -0.11 17.51 87.66
N VAL A 181 0.94 17.10 88.35
CA VAL A 181 1.82 15.92 88.12
C VAL A 181 1.95 15.48 86.65
N GLU A 182 3.06 15.88 86.02
CA GLU A 182 3.62 15.20 84.86
C GLU A 182 3.80 13.71 85.17
N THR A 183 2.85 12.90 84.73
CA THR A 183 2.99 11.44 84.73
C THR A 183 3.64 11.07 83.39
N PRO A 184 4.80 10.40 83.37
CA PRO A 184 5.47 10.02 82.13
C PRO A 184 4.71 8.88 81.47
N CYS A 185 3.72 9.21 80.66
CA CYS A 185 3.01 8.24 79.83
C CYS A 185 3.81 7.97 78.56
N CYS A 186 4.52 6.85 78.59
CA CYS A 186 4.77 5.94 77.48
C CYS A 186 5.35 6.55 76.20
N GLN A 187 6.68 6.47 76.10
CA GLN A 187 7.38 6.26 74.84
C GLN A 187 6.81 4.99 74.18
N SER A 188 5.85 5.14 73.28
CA SER A 188 5.47 4.07 72.36
C SER A 188 6.32 4.23 71.11
N ASP A 189 7.41 3.46 71.06
CA ASP A 189 8.22 3.23 69.86
C ASP A 189 7.34 2.61 68.75
N LEU A 190 6.66 3.46 67.98
CA LEU A 190 6.08 3.06 66.71
C LEU A 190 7.15 3.17 65.61
N ASN A 191 8.19 2.35 65.77
CA ASN A 191 8.95 1.82 64.64
C ASN A 191 8.08 0.73 63.98
N ASP A 192 7.04 1.12 63.24
CA ASP A 192 6.43 0.20 62.30
C ASP A 192 7.18 0.33 60.97
N GLY A 193 8.08 -0.62 60.75
CA GLY A 193 8.89 -0.80 59.54
C GLY A 193 8.05 -1.23 58.35
N GLY A 194 7.05 -0.45 58.00
CA GLY A 194 6.37 -0.54 56.71
C GLY A 194 7.24 0.12 55.66
N ALA A 195 8.14 -0.66 55.04
CA ALA A 195 8.78 -0.26 53.80
C ALA A 195 7.68 0.16 52.82
N ALA A 196 7.53 1.47 52.62
CA ALA A 196 6.71 1.99 51.55
C ALA A 196 7.19 1.30 50.27
N PRO A 197 6.32 0.62 49.50
CA PRO A 197 6.71 0.14 48.19
C PRO A 197 7.16 1.38 47.42
N SER A 198 8.46 1.45 47.15
CA SER A 198 9.09 2.44 46.30
C SER A 198 8.44 2.29 44.93
N PHE A 199 7.36 3.04 44.70
CA PHE A 199 6.79 3.32 43.39
C PHE A 199 7.75 4.26 42.65
N ASN A 200 8.97 3.78 42.42
CA ASN A 200 9.68 4.10 41.19
C ASN A 200 9.01 3.21 40.13
N ASP A 201 7.76 3.55 39.80
CA ASP A 201 7.28 3.33 38.44
C ASP A 201 8.11 4.26 37.58
N GLU A 202 9.31 3.73 37.28
CA GLU A 202 9.99 3.95 36.04
C GLU A 202 8.96 3.61 34.95
N LEU A 203 8.13 4.61 34.62
CA LEU A 203 7.51 4.72 33.32
C LEU A 203 8.67 4.80 32.34
N GLN A 204 9.27 3.64 32.09
CA GLN A 204 10.07 3.38 30.93
C GLN A 204 9.24 3.96 29.78
N PRO A 205 9.82 4.86 28.96
CA PRO A 205 9.14 5.30 27.77
C PRO A 205 8.70 4.02 27.08
N ILE A 206 7.39 3.87 26.85
CA ILE A 206 6.84 2.78 26.04
C ILE A 206 7.67 2.86 24.77
N GLN A 207 8.69 2.00 24.68
CA GLN A 207 9.49 1.86 23.50
C GLN A 207 8.45 1.49 22.48
N SER A 208 8.29 2.40 21.52
CA SER A 208 7.67 2.18 20.24
C SER A 208 7.69 0.69 19.96
N PHE A 209 6.50 0.11 19.93
CA PHE A 209 6.26 -1.25 19.49
C PHE A 209 6.77 -1.29 18.04
N GLU A 210 8.07 -1.51 17.88
CA GLU A 210 8.67 -1.89 16.62
C GLU A 210 8.06 -3.26 16.35
N GLU A 211 6.98 -3.20 15.59
CA GLU A 211 6.32 -4.29 14.92
C GLU A 211 7.40 -4.98 14.07
N THR A 212 8.18 -5.83 14.76
CA THR A 212 9.18 -6.68 14.17
C THR A 212 8.36 -7.80 13.53
N GLY A 213 7.80 -7.50 12.36
CA GLY A 213 7.37 -8.47 11.38
C GLY A 213 8.59 -9.26 10.93
N ARG A 214 9.08 -10.16 11.80
CA ARG A 214 9.84 -11.33 11.38
C ARG A 214 8.84 -12.23 10.67
N ASN A 215 8.60 -11.92 9.40
CA ASN A 215 8.36 -12.96 8.41
C ASN A 215 9.60 -13.86 8.42
N GLN A 216 9.56 -14.89 9.27
CA GLN A 216 10.33 -16.11 9.05
C GLN A 216 9.75 -16.75 7.80
N CYS A 217 10.19 -16.27 6.64
CA CYS A 217 10.22 -17.12 5.46
C CYS A 217 11.27 -18.19 5.78
N SER A 218 10.77 -19.38 6.11
CA SER A 218 11.50 -20.62 5.97
C SER A 218 12.23 -20.60 4.64
N ALA A 219 13.56 -20.64 4.72
CA ALA A 219 14.42 -20.91 3.60
C ALA A 219 14.08 -22.31 3.11
N ASP A 220 13.33 -22.37 2.01
CA ASP A 220 13.37 -23.51 1.12
C ASP A 220 14.79 -23.55 0.55
N GLU A 221 15.62 -24.40 1.17
CA GLU A 221 16.72 -25.04 0.48
C GLU A 221 16.12 -25.82 -0.69
N ASP A 222 16.21 -25.26 -1.90
CA ASP A 222 16.48 -25.97 -3.15
C ASP A 222 16.11 -25.10 -4.36
N CYS A 223 17.14 -24.52 -5.01
CA CYS A 223 17.24 -24.40 -6.48
C CYS A 223 18.53 -23.64 -6.84
N ALA A 224 19.68 -24.30 -6.63
CA ALA A 224 20.89 -23.98 -7.38
C ALA A 224 20.85 -24.76 -8.71
N LEU A 225 20.17 -24.22 -9.71
CA LEU A 225 20.36 -24.54 -11.12
C LEU A 225 20.55 -23.20 -11.84
N ASN A 226 21.79 -22.83 -12.13
CA ASN A 226 22.45 -23.10 -13.41
C ASN A 226 21.78 -22.34 -14.56
N GLU A 227 22.42 -21.27 -15.03
CA GLU A 227 22.53 -20.86 -16.45
C GLU A 227 23.23 -19.49 -16.54
N ASN A 228 24.57 -19.53 -16.55
CA ASN A 228 25.38 -18.44 -17.08
C ASN A 228 26.34 -19.06 -18.10
N GLU A 229 25.77 -19.53 -19.21
CA GLU A 229 26.50 -19.91 -20.40
C GLU A 229 25.87 -19.18 -21.60
N LYS A 230 26.68 -18.35 -22.26
CA LYS A 230 26.48 -17.78 -23.61
C LYS A 230 25.29 -16.79 -23.75
N GLN A 231 25.43 -15.65 -24.42
CA GLN A 231 26.00 -15.52 -25.75
C GLN A 231 26.23 -14.03 -26.11
N LYS A 232 27.39 -13.79 -26.72
CA LYS A 232 27.59 -13.02 -27.97
C LYS A 232 27.43 -11.50 -27.96
N GLU A 233 28.50 -10.74 -28.22
CA GLU A 233 29.09 -10.50 -29.57
C GLU A 233 28.27 -9.46 -30.33
N THR A 234 28.74 -8.20 -30.30
CA THR A 234 28.96 -7.33 -31.48
C THR A 234 29.28 -5.90 -31.01
N ASP A 235 30.56 -5.61 -30.80
CA ASP A 235 31.10 -4.23 -30.84
C ASP A 235 32.36 -4.26 -31.72
N GLU A 236 32.13 -4.41 -33.02
CA GLU A 236 33.14 -4.17 -34.05
C GLU A 236 32.50 -3.37 -35.19
N GLU A 237 32.39 -2.04 -35.02
CA GLU A 237 32.47 -1.10 -36.15
C GLU A 237 32.66 0.35 -35.67
N THR A 238 33.87 0.74 -35.26
CA THR A 238 34.28 2.18 -35.30
C THR A 238 35.81 2.36 -35.17
N ARG A 239 36.53 2.16 -36.28
CA ARG A 239 37.83 2.78 -36.62
C ARG A 239 38.11 2.43 -38.09
N LYS A 240 37.93 3.33 -39.06
CA LYS A 240 38.85 4.42 -39.45
C LYS A 240 40.31 4.03 -39.39
#